data_AF-A0A368KMT4-F1
#
_entry.id   AF-A0A368KMT4-F1
#
_cell.length_a   1.000
_cell.length_b   1.000
_cell.length_c   1.000
_cell.angle_alpha   90.00
_cell.angle_beta   90.00
_cell.angle_gamma   90.00
#
_symmetry.space_group_name_H-M   'P 1'
#
loop_
_entity.id
_entity.type
_entity.pdbx_description
1 polymer ?
#
loop_
_entity_poly.entity_id
_entity_poly.type
_entity_poly.pdbx_seq_one_letter_code
_entity_poly.pdbx_strand_id
1 'polypeptide(L)'
;MTKYQLCFVAGTKVHAADGLKSIDDIRVGDVVVSRSEHDPTCDNSLRRVTELFVTHPQHLLTDRYRIGDTVEELTGTATHPSFVREQAGFVPAEELKVG
;
A
#
# COMPACT_ATOMS: atom_id res chain seq x y z
N MET A 1 1.27 6.77 -22.33
CA MET A 1 1.43 5.86 -21.17
C MET A 1 0.70 6.50 -20.00
N THR A 2 -0.41 5.91 -19.54
CA THR A 2 -1.18 6.43 -18.40
C THR A 2 -0.31 6.30 -17.16
N LYS A 3 0.08 7.44 -16.59
CA LYS A 3 1.11 7.60 -15.55
C LYS A 3 0.81 6.83 -14.25
N TYR A 4 -0.43 6.38 -14.05
CA TYR A 4 -0.87 5.71 -12.82
C TYR A 4 -1.82 4.57 -13.16
N GLN A 5 -1.33 3.32 -13.09
CA GLN A 5 -2.16 2.10 -13.15
C GLN A 5 -2.13 1.32 -11.83
N LEU A 6 -1.57 1.92 -10.77
CA LEU A 6 -1.39 1.27 -9.48
C LEU A 6 -2.46 1.77 -8.52
N CYS A 7 -3.34 0.89 -8.04
CA CYS A 7 -4.34 1.27 -7.04
C CYS A 7 -4.63 0.15 -6.05
N PHE A 8 -5.20 0.56 -4.92
CA PHE A 8 -5.94 -0.28 -4.00
C PHE A 8 -7.43 0.05 -4.07
N VAL A 9 -8.28 -0.90 -3.70
CA VAL A 9 -9.74 -0.69 -3.69
C VAL A 9 -10.18 0.28 -2.60
N ALA A 10 -11.34 0.91 -2.78
CA ALA A 10 -11.98 1.72 -1.75
C ALA A 10 -12.20 0.91 -0.46
N GLY A 11 -12.14 1.57 0.69
CA GLY A 11 -12.22 0.92 2.01
C GLY A 11 -10.88 0.39 2.54
N THR A 12 -9.85 0.28 1.70
CA THR A 12 -8.47 -0.05 2.14
C THR A 12 -8.03 0.89 3.25
N LYS A 13 -7.53 0.35 4.37
CA LYS A 13 -7.18 1.15 5.54
C LYS A 13 -5.74 1.68 5.44
N VAL A 14 -5.61 2.98 5.69
CA VAL A 14 -4.34 3.71 5.73
C VAL A 14 -4.12 4.20 7.15
N HIS A 15 -2.93 3.97 7.69
CA HIS A 15 -2.52 4.57 8.96
C HIS A 15 -2.26 6.07 8.77
N ALA A 16 -3.21 6.90 9.18
CA ALA A 16 -3.07 8.34 9.29
C ALA A 16 -2.60 8.74 10.70
N ALA A 17 -2.17 9.99 10.87
CA ALA A 17 -1.70 10.52 12.15
C ALA A 17 -2.78 10.51 13.25
N ASP A 18 -4.06 10.50 12.86
CA ASP A 18 -5.24 10.46 13.73
C ASP A 18 -5.88 9.06 13.83
N GLY A 19 -5.30 8.04 13.19
CA GLY A 19 -5.77 6.66 13.25
C GLY A 19 -5.95 6.01 11.88
N LEU A 20 -6.71 4.92 11.82
CA LEU A 20 -7.01 4.24 10.55
C LEU A 20 -8.08 5.00 9.78
N LYS A 21 -7.79 5.33 8.53
CA LYS A 21 -8.70 5.99 7.60
C LYS A 21 -8.88 5.14 6.36
N SER A 22 -10.07 5.16 5.74
CA SER A 22 -10.23 4.55 4.42
C SER A 22 -9.45 5.37 3.38
N ILE A 23 -8.86 4.72 2.38
CA ILE A 23 -8.06 5.39 1.35
C ILE A 23 -8.86 6.43 0.56
N ASP A 24 -10.17 6.19 0.38
CA ASP A 24 -11.14 7.10 -0.24
C ASP A 24 -11.49 8.33 0.62
N ASP A 25 -11.18 8.31 1.91
CA ASP A 25 -11.34 9.44 2.83
C ASP A 25 -10.06 10.30 2.97
N ILE A 26 -8.93 9.84 2.44
CA ILE A 26 -7.65 10.56 2.50
C ILE A 26 -7.73 11.81 1.62
N ARG A 27 -7.19 12.91 2.13
CA ARG A 27 -7.14 14.22 1.44
C ARG A 27 -5.71 14.70 1.28
N VAL A 28 -5.46 15.52 0.26
CA VAL A 28 -4.19 16.26 0.16
C VAL A 28 -3.99 17.09 1.43
N GLY A 29 -2.84 16.92 2.06
CA GLY A 29 -2.52 17.54 3.34
C GLY A 29 -2.70 16.64 4.55
N ASP A 30 -3.41 15.50 4.43
CA ASP A 30 -3.43 14.48 5.47
C ASP A 30 -2.01 13.95 5.72
N VAL A 31 -1.75 13.55 6.95
CA VAL A 31 -0.45 13.02 7.37
C VAL A 31 -0.61 11.51 7.59
N VAL A 32 0.20 10.72 6.88
CA VAL A 32 0.15 9.26 6.89
C VAL A 32 1.47 8.66 7.33
N VAL A 33 1.41 7.43 7.85
CA VAL A 33 2.57 6.63 8.18
C VAL A 33 3.20 6.10 6.89
N SER A 34 4.52 6.23 6.80
CA SER A 34 5.33 5.77 5.67
C SER A 34 6.70 5.29 6.17
N ARG A 35 7.47 4.62 5.33
CA ARG A 35 8.85 4.19 5.66
C ARG A 35 9.79 4.52 4.50
N SER A 36 11.07 4.73 4.80
CA SER A 36 12.09 4.88 3.77
C SER A 36 12.27 3.57 3.00
N GLU A 37 12.33 3.65 1.68
CA GLU A 37 12.71 2.52 0.82
C GLU A 37 14.23 2.27 0.79
N HIS A 38 15.03 3.29 1.09
CA HIS A 38 16.51 3.20 1.08
C HIS A 38 17.11 2.72 2.40
N ASP A 39 16.31 2.73 3.47
CA ASP A 39 16.70 2.20 4.77
C ASP A 39 15.54 1.36 5.32
N PRO A 40 15.47 0.06 5.00
CA PRO A 40 14.41 -0.82 5.46
C PRO A 40 14.47 -1.11 6.97
N THR A 41 15.55 -0.68 7.64
CA THR A 41 15.72 -0.81 9.10
C THR A 41 15.23 0.42 9.86
N CYS A 42 14.98 1.54 9.16
CA CYS A 42 14.46 2.74 9.79
C CYS A 42 13.02 2.54 10.30
N ASP A 43 12.70 3.27 11.36
CA ASP A 43 11.35 3.32 11.88
C ASP A 43 10.37 4.00 10.91
N ASN A 44 9.10 3.70 11.11
CA ASN A 44 8.01 4.39 10.44
C ASN A 44 8.06 5.90 10.73
N SER A 45 7.74 6.71 9.73
CA SER A 45 7.73 8.17 9.81
C SER A 45 6.46 8.76 9.21
N LEU A 46 6.05 9.92 9.75
CA LEU A 46 4.92 10.67 9.23
C LEU A 46 5.30 11.46 7.97
N ARG A 47 4.45 11.38 6.95
CA ARG A 47 4.59 12.12 5.69
C ARG A 47 3.26 12.71 5.26
N ARG A 48 3.31 13.88 4.62
CA ARG A 48 2.14 14.61 4.13
C ARG A 48 1.77 14.13 2.73
N VAL A 49 0.50 13.83 2.50
CA VAL A 49 -0.05 13.51 1.18
C VAL A 49 -0.04 14.78 0.32
N THR A 50 0.59 14.71 -0.86
CA THR A 50 0.74 15.86 -1.77
C THR A 50 -0.18 15.83 -2.97
N GLU A 51 -0.61 14.63 -3.39
CA GLU A 51 -1.44 14.41 -4.57
C GLU A 51 -2.32 13.18 -4.36
N LEU A 52 -3.48 13.17 -4.99
CA LEU A 52 -4.40 12.02 -5.04
C LEU A 52 -4.74 11.74 -6.49
N PHE A 53 -4.96 10.46 -6.79
CA PHE A 53 -5.41 10.01 -8.09
C PHE A 53 -6.38 8.85 -7.93
N VAL A 54 -7.29 8.71 -8.90
CA VAL A 54 -8.26 7.62 -8.96
C VAL A 54 -8.04 6.90 -10.28
N THR A 55 -7.91 5.58 -10.24
CA THR A 55 -7.81 4.74 -11.44
C THR A 55 -8.97 3.76 -11.50
N HIS A 56 -9.23 3.22 -12.69
CA HIS A 56 -10.32 2.29 -12.96
C HIS A 56 -9.77 1.01 -13.61
N PRO A 57 -9.00 0.19 -12.86
CA PRO A 57 -8.41 -1.03 -13.40
C PRO A 57 -9.50 -2.07 -13.67
N GLN A 58 -9.32 -2.85 -14.74
CA GLN A 58 -10.23 -3.96 -15.09
C GLN A 58 -9.90 -5.25 -14.35
N HIS A 59 -8.68 -5.39 -13.85
CA HIS A 59 -8.18 -6.58 -13.18
C HIS A 59 -7.59 -6.21 -11.82
N LEU A 60 -8.06 -6.92 -10.79
CA LEU A 60 -7.63 -6.77 -9.41
C LEU A 60 -7.21 -8.13 -8.87
N LEU A 61 -6.27 -8.12 -7.95
CA LEU A 61 -5.76 -9.27 -7.22
C LEU A 61 -5.97 -9.03 -5.72
N THR A 62 -6.33 -10.08 -4.98
CA THR A 62 -6.46 -10.05 -3.53
C THR A 62 -5.37 -10.91 -2.91
N ASP A 63 -4.45 -10.24 -2.22
CA ASP A 63 -3.42 -10.90 -1.41
C ASP A 63 -3.95 -11.19 -0.01
N ARG A 64 -3.53 -12.32 0.57
CA ARG A 64 -3.81 -12.66 1.97
C ARG A 64 -2.53 -12.66 2.78
N TYR A 65 -2.47 -11.79 3.78
CA TYR A 65 -1.33 -11.67 4.68
C TYR A 65 -1.68 -12.31 6.02
N ARG A 66 -0.79 -13.18 6.51
CA ARG A 66 -0.91 -13.74 7.86
C ARG A 66 -0.11 -12.89 8.85
N ILE A 67 -0.78 -12.36 9.86
CA ILE A 67 -0.20 -11.55 10.92
C ILE A 67 -0.51 -12.24 12.25
N GLY A 68 0.46 -13.01 12.76
CA GLY A 68 0.22 -13.92 13.87
C GLY A 68 -0.86 -14.96 13.51
N ASP A 69 -1.92 -15.03 14.30
CA ASP A 69 -3.08 -15.90 14.07
C ASP A 69 -4.16 -15.26 13.18
N THR A 70 -3.98 -13.99 12.79
CA THR A 70 -4.96 -13.24 11.98
C THR A 70 -4.59 -13.35 10.51
N VAL A 71 -5.61 -13.40 9.65
CA VAL A 71 -5.45 -13.27 8.21
C VAL A 71 -6.13 -11.98 7.77
N GLU A 72 -5.38 -11.11 7.12
CA GLU A 72 -5.87 -9.88 6.51
C GLU A 72 -5.82 -9.99 4.99
N GLU A 73 -6.73 -9.29 4.32
CA GLU A 73 -6.79 -9.24 2.86
C GLU A 73 -6.50 -7.82 2.37
N LEU A 74 -5.75 -7.73 1.28
CA LEU A 74 -5.49 -6.47 0.58
C LEU A 74 -5.75 -6.66 -0.90
N THR A 75 -6.67 -5.87 -1.45
CA THR A 75 -7.05 -5.96 -2.86
C THR A 75 -6.55 -4.74 -3.63
N GLY A 76 -5.82 -5.00 -4.72
CA GLY A 76 -5.25 -3.96 -5.56
C GLY A 76 -4.91 -4.46 -6.96
N THR A 77 -4.20 -3.64 -7.72
CA THR A 77 -3.71 -4.01 -9.06
C THR A 77 -2.58 -5.04 -8.97
N ALA A 78 -2.53 -5.99 -9.90
CA ALA A 78 -1.50 -7.04 -9.95
C ALA A 78 -0.04 -6.51 -9.90
N THR A 79 0.19 -5.34 -10.51
CA THR A 79 1.50 -4.69 -10.56
C THR A 79 1.78 -3.77 -9.37
N HIS A 80 0.87 -3.68 -8.37
CA HIS A 80 1.08 -2.82 -7.22
C HIS A 80 2.29 -3.32 -6.42
N PRO A 81 3.30 -2.47 -6.16
CA PRO A 81 4.51 -2.91 -5.49
C PRO A 81 4.29 -3.07 -3.99
N SER A 82 4.74 -4.19 -3.45
CA SER A 82 4.86 -4.47 -2.02
C SER A 82 6.35 -4.58 -1.66
N PHE A 83 6.78 -3.90 -0.59
CA PHE A 83 8.18 -3.96 -0.17
C PHE A 83 8.46 -5.24 0.63
N VAL A 84 9.32 -6.11 0.10
CA VAL A 84 9.74 -7.37 0.74
C VAL A 84 11.06 -7.14 1.48
N ARG A 85 11.06 -7.34 2.81
CA ARG A 85 12.20 -6.98 3.68
C ARG A 85 13.44 -7.80 3.38
N GLU A 86 13.26 -9.09 3.12
CA GLU A 86 14.32 -10.07 2.83
C GLU A 86 15.03 -9.75 1.51
N GLN A 87 14.33 -9.09 0.60
CA GLN A 87 14.85 -8.67 -0.71
C GLN A 87 15.30 -7.21 -0.72
N ALA A 88 15.05 -6.46 0.36
CA ALA A 88 15.25 -5.01 0.46
C ALA A 88 14.72 -4.24 -0.78
N GLY A 89 13.56 -4.64 -1.28
CA GLY A 89 13.06 -4.15 -2.56
C GLY A 89 11.56 -4.34 -2.77
N PHE A 90 11.04 -3.68 -3.79
CA PHE A 90 9.64 -3.76 -4.20
C PHE A 90 9.41 -4.92 -5.15
N VAL A 91 8.39 -5.71 -4.87
CA VAL A 91 7.93 -6.84 -5.70
C VAL A 91 6.48 -6.58 -6.09
N PRO A 92 6.10 -6.72 -7.38
CA PRO A 92 4.70 -6.66 -7.79
C PRO A 92 3.83 -7.67 -7.03
N ALA A 93 2.58 -7.31 -6.71
CA ALA A 93 1.65 -8.19 -6.00
C ALA A 93 1.50 -9.57 -6.66
N GLU A 94 1.43 -9.64 -8.00
CA GLU A 94 1.34 -10.90 -8.75
C GLU A 94 2.59 -11.79 -8.68
N GLU A 95 3.74 -11.21 -8.30
CA GLU A 95 5.02 -11.90 -8.17
C GLU A 95 5.34 -12.27 -6.71
N LEU A 96 4.49 -11.89 -5.75
CA LEU A 96 4.65 -12.25 -4.35
C LEU A 96 4.59 -13.78 -4.19
N LYS A 97 5.47 -14.29 -3.33
CA LYS A 97 5.56 -15.71 -3.00
C LYS A 97 5.23 -15.91 -1.53
N VAL A 98 4.54 -16.99 -1.24
CA VAL A 98 4.29 -17.42 0.14
C VAL A 98 5.60 -17.91 0.77
N GLY A 99 5.91 -17.41 1.96
CA GLY A 99 7.09 -17.80 2.75
C GLY A 99 8.00 -16.63 3.03
#